data_AF-A0A2T1EGX5-F1
#
_entry.id   AF-A0A2T1EGX5-F1
#
_cell.length_a   1.000
_cell.length_b   1.000
_cell.length_c   1.000
_cell.angle_alpha   90.00
_cell.angle_beta   90.00
_cell.angle_gamma   90.00
#
_symmetry.space_group_name_H-M   'P 1'
#
loop_
_entity.id
_entity.type
_entity.pdbx_description
1 polymer ?
#
loop_
_entity_poly.entity_id
_entity_poly.type
_entity_poly.pdbx_seq_one_letter_code
_entity_poly.pdbx_strand_id
1 'polypeptide(L)'
;MPTSPLQEQPRNRVASVIPARNELSILDWLRASGRLVARDRSETDPVAQGEPLSDIADIIDPDDPNYDDDFEDNDEPAEEEAG
;
A
#
# COMPACT_ATOMS: atom_id res chain seq x y z
N MET A 1 -11.30 42.96 -26.39
CA MET A 1 -12.42 42.05 -26.02
C MET A 1 -11.97 41.24 -24.82
N PRO A 2 -12.51 41.45 -23.60
CA PRO A 2 -12.15 40.64 -22.45
C PRO A 2 -12.82 39.27 -22.56
N THR A 3 -12.04 38.22 -22.79
CA THR A 3 -12.50 36.83 -22.74
C THR A 3 -12.58 36.40 -21.28
N SER A 4 -13.77 36.55 -20.67
CA SER A 4 -14.01 36.10 -19.29
C SER A 4 -13.74 34.60 -19.17
N PRO A 5 -12.97 34.13 -18.17
CA PRO A 5 -12.66 32.72 -17.97
C PRO A 5 -13.83 31.93 -17.35
N LEU A 6 -14.93 32.59 -16.97
CA LEU A 6 -16.09 31.93 -16.39
C LEU A 6 -16.89 31.19 -17.47
N GLN A 7 -17.19 29.93 -17.19
CA GLN A 7 -18.07 29.09 -18.00
C GLN A 7 -19.37 28.82 -17.25
N GLU A 8 -20.51 29.07 -17.89
CA GLU A 8 -21.83 28.75 -17.36
C GLU A 8 -22.25 27.35 -17.83
N GLN A 9 -22.78 26.51 -16.92
CA GLN A 9 -23.28 25.17 -17.25
C GLN A 9 -24.73 24.96 -16.78
N PRO A 10 -25.57 24.27 -17.58
CA PRO A 10 -26.98 24.04 -17.27
C PRO A 10 -27.18 23.07 -16.10
N ARG A 11 -28.01 23.47 -15.12
CA ARG A 11 -28.25 22.72 -13.86
C ARG A 11 -29.04 21.40 -14.06
N ASN A 12 -29.82 21.29 -15.13
CA ASN A 12 -30.68 20.13 -15.41
C ASN A 12 -30.02 19.12 -16.36
N ARG A 13 -28.69 19.13 -16.46
CA ARG A 13 -27.93 18.22 -17.32
C ARG A 13 -27.17 17.23 -16.46
N VAL A 14 -27.23 15.95 -16.82
CA VAL A 14 -26.38 14.92 -16.23
C VAL A 14 -24.91 15.27 -16.50
N ALA A 15 -24.03 15.00 -15.53
CA ALA A 15 -22.60 15.20 -15.69
C ALA A 15 -22.09 14.45 -16.93
N SER A 16 -21.15 15.05 -17.67
CA SER A 16 -20.51 14.30 -18.75
C SER A 16 -19.75 13.14 -18.14
N VAL A 17 -20.07 11.91 -18.56
CA VAL A 17 -19.32 10.73 -18.16
C VAL A 17 -17.91 10.88 -18.73
N ILE A 18 -16.91 10.93 -17.85
CA ILE A 18 -15.51 10.87 -18.27
C ILE A 18 -15.31 9.45 -18.82
N PRO A 19 -14.99 9.27 -20.13
CA PRO A 19 -14.68 7.95 -20.66
C PRO A 19 -13.53 7.37 -19.85
N ALA A 20 -13.62 6.11 -19.46
CA ALA A 20 -12.50 5.42 -18.84
C ALA A 20 -11.31 5.55 -19.79
N ARG A 21 -10.36 6.42 -19.43
CA ARG A 21 -9.10 6.50 -20.14
C ARG A 21 -8.44 5.17 -19.85
N ASN A 22 -8.23 4.38 -20.90
CA ASN A 22 -7.38 3.21 -20.81
C ASN A 22 -5.94 3.73 -20.68
N GLU A 23 -5.66 4.32 -19.52
CA GLU A 23 -4.32 4.76 -19.16
C GLU A 23 -3.47 3.50 -19.18
N LEU A 24 -2.29 3.60 -19.82
CA LEU A 24 -1.32 2.51 -19.85
C LEU A 24 -1.24 1.95 -18.42
N SER A 25 -1.47 0.65 -18.28
CA SER A 25 -1.33 -0.03 -17.00
C SER A 25 -0.03 0.45 -16.35
N ILE A 26 -0.04 0.72 -15.04
CA ILE A 26 1.18 1.16 -14.37
C ILE A 26 2.34 0.19 -14.61
N LEU A 27 2.05 -1.10 -14.79
CA LEU A 27 3.03 -2.12 -15.18
C LEU A 27 3.59 -1.89 -16.60
N ASP A 28 2.75 -1.49 -17.55
CA ASP A 28 3.17 -1.16 -18.91
C ASP A 28 3.97 0.14 -18.95
N TRP A 29 3.59 1.14 -18.14
CA TRP A 29 4.39 2.36 -17.98
C TRP A 29 5.75 2.08 -17.32
N LEU A 30 5.77 1.28 -16.25
CA LEU A 30 7.00 0.86 -15.59
C LEU A 30 7.90 0.06 -16.55
N ARG A 31 7.32 -0.82 -17.37
CA ARG A 31 8.06 -1.56 -18.40
C ARG A 31 8.60 -0.63 -19.49
N ALA A 32 7.78 0.27 -20.04
CA ALA A 32 8.17 1.19 -21.10
C ALA A 32 9.22 2.22 -20.65
N SER A 33 9.16 2.65 -19.38
CA SER A 33 10.14 3.56 -18.79
C SER A 33 11.42 2.87 -18.30
N GLY A 34 11.51 1.54 -18.42
CA GLY A 34 12.65 0.77 -17.91
C GLY A 34 12.77 0.73 -16.39
N ARG A 35 11.70 1.10 -15.67
CA ARG A 35 11.65 1.11 -14.19
C ARG A 35 11.15 -0.20 -13.60
N LEU A 36 10.62 -1.12 -14.42
CA LEU A 36 10.23 -2.46 -13.99
C LEU A 36 11.47 -3.35 -13.89
N VAL A 37 12.04 -3.48 -12.69
CA VAL A 37 13.20 -4.33 -12.41
C VAL A 37 12.73 -5.64 -11.80
N ALA A 38 13.25 -6.77 -12.27
CA ALA A 38 13.01 -8.06 -11.63
C ALA A 38 13.69 -8.07 -10.25
N ARG A 39 12.97 -8.52 -9.21
CA ARG A 39 13.61 -8.79 -7.93
C ARG A 39 14.67 -9.86 -8.13
N ASP A 40 15.89 -9.61 -7.65
CA ASP A 40 16.89 -10.65 -7.56
C ASP A 40 16.38 -11.72 -6.57
N ARG A 41 16.59 -13.00 -6.87
CA ARG A 41 16.16 -14.10 -5.98
C ARG A 41 16.92 -14.09 -4.66
N SER A 42 18.00 -13.32 -4.58
CA SER A 42 18.82 -13.11 -3.40
C SER A 42 18.57 -11.76 -2.73
N GLU A 43 17.37 -11.17 -2.84
CA GLU A 43 16.91 -10.22 -1.82
C GLU A 43 16.76 -11.03 -0.52
N THR A 44 17.87 -11.10 0.22
CA THR A 44 17.96 -11.73 1.52
C THR A 44 16.93 -11.06 2.40
N ASP A 45 15.85 -11.76 2.74
CA ASP A 45 14.89 -11.28 3.72
C ASP A 45 15.64 -11.15 5.06
N PRO A 46 15.91 -9.92 5.53
CA PRO A 46 16.67 -9.72 6.76
C PRO A 46 15.95 -10.33 7.97
N VAL A 47 14.62 -10.40 7.92
CA VAL A 47 13.80 -11.05 8.94
C VAL A 47 14.05 -12.56 8.93
N ALA A 48 14.09 -13.18 7.75
CA ALA A 48 14.35 -14.62 7.61
C ALA A 48 15.79 -15.04 7.95
N GLN A 49 16.76 -14.11 7.90
CA GLN A 49 18.15 -14.38 8.30
C GLN A 49 18.43 -14.14 9.79
N GLY A 50 17.42 -13.71 10.56
CA GLY A 50 17.62 -13.36 11.97
C GLY A 50 18.53 -12.15 12.17
N GLU A 51 18.73 -11.33 11.13
CA GLU A 51 19.36 -10.03 11.30
C GLU A 51 18.43 -9.20 12.21
N PRO A 52 18.93 -8.70 13.36
CA PRO A 52 18.09 -7.91 14.24
C PRO A 52 17.63 -6.68 13.49
N LEU A 53 16.31 -6.43 13.50
CA LEU A 53 15.68 -5.19 13.04
C LEU A 53 16.03 -4.03 14.01
N SER A 54 17.30 -3.91 14.42
CA SER A 54 17.80 -2.95 15.39
C SER A 54 17.41 -1.52 15.00
N ASP A 55 17.39 -1.22 13.70
CA ASP A 55 16.99 0.09 13.18
C ASP A 55 15.50 0.40 13.41
N ILE A 56 14.65 -0.62 13.56
CA ILE A 56 13.22 -0.48 13.82
C ILE A 56 12.94 -0.43 15.32
N ALA A 57 13.77 -1.09 16.13
CA ALA A 57 13.70 -0.98 17.59
C ALA A 57 13.96 0.45 18.08
N ASP A 58 14.77 1.24 17.36
CA ASP A 58 14.97 2.67 17.67
C ASP A 58 13.81 3.57 17.21
N ILE A 59 12.94 3.07 16.31
CA ILE A 59 11.76 3.79 15.81
C ILE A 59 10.55 3.57 16.72
N ILE A 60 10.47 2.40 17.36
CA ILE A 60 9.43 2.05 18.31
C ILE A 60 9.86 2.57 19.69
N ASP A 61 9.14 3.56 20.22
CA ASP A 61 9.35 4.00 21.60
C ASP A 61 8.69 2.98 22.55
N PRO A 62 9.46 2.23 23.36
CA PRO A 62 8.91 1.22 24.28
C PRO A 62 8.02 1.84 25.36
N ASP A 63 8.05 3.16 25.53
CA ASP A 63 7.20 3.89 26.47
C ASP A 63 6.00 4.58 25.78
N ASP A 64 5.74 4.34 24.48
CA ASP A 64 4.57 4.89 23.78
C ASP A 64 3.26 4.21 24.27
N PRO A 65 2.38 4.94 24.99
CA PRO A 65 1.14 4.38 25.53
C PRO A 65 0.11 4.03 24.45
N ASN A 66 0.38 4.37 23.17
CA ASN A 66 -0.46 4.05 22.04
C ASN A 66 -0.06 2.72 21.36
N TYR A 67 1.03 2.09 21.83
CA TYR A 67 1.47 0.74 21.49
C TYR A 67 1.15 -0.21 22.66
N ASP A 68 -0.11 -0.22 23.10
CA ASP A 68 -0.59 -1.19 24.09
C ASP A 68 -0.86 -2.52 23.37
N ASP A 69 -0.23 -3.60 23.82
CA ASP A 69 -0.34 -4.96 23.28
C ASP A 69 -1.76 -5.51 23.50
N ASP A 70 -2.73 -5.03 22.73
CA ASP A 70 -4.11 -5.56 22.68
C ASP A 70 -4.20 -6.89 21.89
N PHE A 71 -3.06 -7.46 21.51
CA PHE A 71 -2.96 -8.85 21.07
C PHE A 71 -3.12 -9.77 22.28
N GLU A 72 -4.36 -9.92 22.75
CA GLU A 72 -4.76 -11.07 23.55
C GLU A 72 -4.34 -12.33 22.77
N ASP A 73 -3.30 -12.98 23.28
CA ASP A 73 -2.79 -14.28 22.87
C ASP A 73 -3.95 -15.29 22.89
N ASN A 74 -4.62 -15.46 21.75
CA ASN A 74 -5.56 -16.55 21.53
C ASN A 74 -4.74 -17.84 21.33
N ASP A 75 -4.12 -18.28 22.43
CA ASP A 75 -3.68 -19.64 22.67
C ASP A 75 -4.92 -20.54 22.60
N GLU A 76 -5.35 -20.86 21.38
CA GLU A 76 -6.27 -21.96 21.13
C GLU A 76 -5.42 -23.23 21.07
N PRO A 77 -5.40 -24.07 22.12
CA PRO A 77 -4.68 -25.33 22.07
C PRO A 77 -5.35 -26.19 20.98
N ALA A 78 -4.61 -26.45 19.90
CA ALA A 78 -5.00 -27.41 18.90
C ALA A 78 -5.29 -28.75 19.60
N GLU A 79 -6.57 -29.12 19.67
CA GLU A 79 -7.00 -30.42 20.19
C GLU A 79 -6.31 -31.51 19.36
N GLU A 80 -5.39 -32.22 20.01
CA GLU A 80 -4.73 -33.40 19.49
C GLU A 80 -5.80 -34.49 19.32
N GLU A 81 -6.34 -34.63 18.11
CA GLU A 81 -7.18 -35.76 17.70
C GLU A 81 -6.32 -37.04 17.71
N ALA A 82 -6.19 -37.68 18.88
CA ALA A 82 -5.69 -39.03 19.01
C ALA A 82 -6.86 -40.01 18.86
N GLY A 83 -6.82 -40.82 17.78
CA GLY A 83 -7.78 -41.88 17.48
C GLY A 83 -7.72 -43.10 18.39
#